data_AF-A0A349X488-F1
#
_entry.id   AF-A0A349X488-F1
#
_cell.length_a   1.000
_cell.length_b   1.000
_cell.length_c   1.000
_cell.angle_alpha   90.00
_cell.angle_beta   90.00
_cell.angle_gamma   90.00
#
_symmetry.space_group_name_H-M   'P 1'
#
loop_
_entity.id
_entity.type
_entity.pdbx_description
1 polymer ?
#
loop_
_entity_poly.entity_id
_entity_poly.type
_entity_poly.pdbx_seq_one_letter_code
_entity_poly.pdbx_strand_id
1 'polypeptide(L)'
;MTMQTATYNADINSAPFKTKAQFLKCNPAFTKGGLDWVIFRQRDALLEKRAIAYFGRKVLIHERNFNQYILAGGTRIIGAIL
;
A
#
# COMPACT_ATOMS: atom_id res chain seq x y z
N MET A 1 35.71 -3.57 -19.09
CA MET A 1 34.24 -3.48 -19.21
C MET A 1 33.73 -2.84 -17.93
N THR A 2 33.51 -1.54 -17.95
CA THR A 2 33.10 -0.73 -16.79
C THR A 2 31.61 -0.94 -16.54
N MET A 3 31.30 -1.69 -15.48
CA MET A 3 29.94 -1.84 -14.96
C MET A 3 29.49 -0.47 -14.45
N GLN A 4 28.59 0.18 -15.18
CA GLN A 4 27.90 1.38 -14.71
C GLN A 4 27.00 0.96 -13.54
N THR A 5 27.41 1.34 -12.33
CA THR A 5 26.57 1.32 -11.14
C THR A 5 25.36 2.21 -11.42
N ALA A 6 24.18 1.59 -11.56
CA ALA A 6 22.93 2.32 -11.63
C ALA A 6 22.77 3.11 -10.32
N THR A 7 22.98 4.42 -10.39
CA THR A 7 22.72 5.34 -9.29
C THR A 7 21.22 5.34 -9.05
N TYR A 8 20.75 4.50 -8.13
CA TYR A 8 19.41 4.63 -7.56
C TYR A 8 19.39 5.98 -6.83
N ASN A 9 18.90 7.02 -7.51
CA ASN A 9 18.39 8.23 -6.86
C ASN A 9 17.14 7.81 -6.08
N ALA A 10 17.36 7.16 -4.94
CA ALA A 10 16.35 6.95 -3.93
C ALA A 10 15.97 8.35 -3.45
N ASP A 11 14.82 8.82 -3.91
CA ASP A 11 14.19 10.03 -3.39
C ASP A 11 14.06 9.87 -1.87
N ILE A 12 14.95 10.53 -1.14
CA ILE A 12 15.23 10.33 0.29
C ILE A 12 14.02 10.74 1.17
N ASN A 13 12.97 11.29 0.54
CA ASN A 13 11.74 11.75 1.16
C ASN A 13 10.51 10.84 0.93
N SER A 14 10.64 9.74 0.18
CA SER A 14 9.51 8.82 -0.07
C SER A 14 9.34 7.84 1.09
N ALA A 15 8.46 8.16 2.04
CA ALA A 15 8.18 7.38 3.25
C ALA A 15 8.13 5.85 3.01
N PRO A 16 8.95 5.05 3.71
CA PRO A 16 9.19 3.66 3.33
C PRO A 16 7.97 2.77 3.55
N PHE A 17 7.29 2.92 4.70
CA PHE A 17 6.10 2.17 5.05
C PHE A 17 5.33 2.91 6.13
N LYS A 18 3.99 2.94 6.03
CA LYS A 18 3.10 3.48 7.07
C LYS A 18 2.35 2.35 7.75
N THR A 19 2.18 2.41 9.06
CA THR A 19 1.18 1.56 9.73
C THR A 19 -0.24 1.97 9.31
N LYS A 20 -1.23 1.08 9.49
CA LYS A 20 -2.64 1.42 9.24
C LYS A 20 -3.07 2.73 9.93
N ALA A 21 -2.67 2.94 11.19
CA ALA A 21 -3.00 4.15 11.94
C ALA A 21 -2.37 5.41 11.34
N GLN A 22 -1.08 5.35 10.95
CA GLN A 22 -0.40 6.46 10.29
C GLN A 22 -1.01 6.76 8.91
N PHE A 23 -1.34 5.72 8.14
CA PHE A 23 -1.97 5.88 6.83
C PHE A 23 -3.32 6.59 6.93
N LEU A 24 -4.18 6.18 7.88
CA LEU A 24 -5.49 6.80 8.12
C LEU A 24 -5.36 8.24 8.62
N LYS A 25 -4.35 8.55 9.44
CA LYS A 25 -4.09 9.93 9.89
C LYS A 25 -3.67 10.84 8.74
N CYS A 26 -2.87 10.33 7.80
CA CYS A 26 -2.44 11.10 6.63
C CYS A 26 -3.53 11.19 5.54
N ASN A 27 -4.40 10.21 5.44
CA ASN A 27 -5.39 10.10 4.37
C ASN A 27 -6.81 9.97 4.96
N PRO A 28 -7.43 11.08 5.38
CA PRO A 28 -8.73 11.07 6.07
C PRO A 28 -9.89 10.57 5.19
N ALA A 29 -9.71 10.51 3.87
CA ALA A 29 -10.67 9.92 2.95
C ALA A 29 -10.86 8.40 3.14
N PHE A 30 -9.87 7.71 3.72
CA PHE A 30 -9.97 6.29 4.00
C PHE A 30 -10.55 6.05 5.39
N THR A 31 -11.52 5.15 5.47
CA THR A 31 -12.04 4.67 6.76
C THR A 31 -11.25 3.47 7.24
N LYS A 32 -11.14 3.30 8.57
CA LYS A 32 -10.51 2.11 9.15
C LYS A 32 -11.15 0.82 8.63
N GLY A 33 -12.49 0.77 8.61
CA GLY A 33 -13.24 -0.40 8.15
C GLY A 33 -13.00 -0.71 6.67
N GLY A 34 -13.01 0.30 5.79
CA GLY A 34 -12.73 0.11 4.37
C GLY A 34 -11.29 -0.36 4.11
N LEU A 35 -10.32 0.23 4.82
CA LEU A 35 -8.92 -0.18 4.73
C LEU A 35 -8.72 -1.63 5.18
N ASP A 36 -9.29 -1.99 6.35
CA ASP A 36 -9.23 -3.35 6.86
C ASP A 36 -9.90 -4.34 5.89
N TRP A 37 -11.07 -4.00 5.37
CA TRP A 37 -11.78 -4.83 4.40
C TRP A 37 -10.93 -5.10 3.15
N VAL A 38 -10.33 -4.06 2.55
CA VAL A 38 -9.47 -4.20 1.37
C VAL A 38 -8.25 -5.09 1.68
N ILE A 39 -7.58 -4.84 2.81
CA ILE A 39 -6.40 -5.63 3.21
C ILE A 39 -6.74 -7.10 3.41
N PHE A 40 -7.88 -7.42 4.05
CA PHE A 40 -8.27 -8.80 4.31
C PHE A 40 -8.82 -9.51 3.07
N ARG A 41 -9.63 -8.82 2.26
CA ARG A 41 -10.25 -9.38 1.05
C ARG A 41 -9.22 -9.61 -0.06
N GLN A 42 -8.25 -8.70 -0.20
CA GLN A 42 -7.34 -8.64 -1.35
C GLN A 42 -5.86 -8.82 -0.94
N ARG A 43 -5.63 -9.49 0.19
CA ARG A 43 -4.31 -9.67 0.79
C ARG A 43 -3.24 -10.09 -0.21
N ASP A 44 -3.50 -11.17 -0.94
CA ASP A 44 -2.48 -11.80 -1.78
C ASP A 44 -2.13 -10.91 -2.98
N ALA A 45 -3.14 -10.23 -3.56
CA ALA A 45 -2.91 -9.24 -4.60
C ALA A 45 -2.12 -8.02 -4.10
N LEU A 46 -2.43 -7.53 -2.89
CA LEU A 46 -1.70 -6.41 -2.28
C LEU A 46 -0.24 -6.78 -1.95
N LEU A 47 0.03 -8.02 -1.56
CA LEU A 47 1.38 -8.53 -1.36
C LEU A 47 2.15 -8.66 -2.68
N GLU A 48 1.52 -9.23 -3.71
CA GLU A 48 2.10 -9.36 -5.05
C GLU A 48 2.50 -7.99 -5.62
N LYS A 49 1.62 -6.99 -5.47
CA LYS A 49 1.86 -5.61 -5.93
C LYS A 49 2.74 -4.79 -4.99
N ARG A 50 3.26 -5.39 -3.91
CA ARG A 50 4.09 -4.71 -2.90
C ARG A 50 3.41 -3.46 -2.32
N ALA A 51 2.09 -3.49 -2.23
CA ALA A 51 1.26 -2.43 -1.66
C ALA A 51 1.18 -2.56 -0.14
N ILE A 52 1.27 -3.79 0.38
CA ILE A 52 1.38 -4.07 1.80
C ILE A 52 2.55 -5.00 2.10
N ALA A 53 3.02 -4.99 3.34
CA ALA A 53 3.94 -5.96 3.89
C ALA A 53 3.54 -6.32 5.33
N TYR A 54 3.86 -7.55 5.73
CA TYR A 54 3.68 -7.99 7.12
C TYR A 54 4.97 -7.81 7.92
N PHE A 55 4.85 -7.22 9.10
CA PHE A 55 5.92 -7.14 10.08
C PHE A 55 5.40 -7.69 11.41
N GLY A 56 5.58 -9.00 11.61
CA GLY A 56 4.94 -9.74 12.69
C GLY A 56 3.42 -9.59 12.65
N ARG A 57 2.83 -9.07 13.72
CA ARG A 57 1.37 -8.82 13.83
C ARG A 57 0.91 -7.52 13.16
N LYS A 58 1.83 -6.71 12.63
CA LYS A 58 1.53 -5.40 12.02
C LYS A 58 1.46 -5.51 10.50
N VAL A 59 0.56 -4.72 9.91
CA VAL A 59 0.50 -4.46 8.47
C VAL A 59 1.13 -3.11 8.19
N LEU A 60 2.09 -3.12 7.28
CA LEU A 60 2.78 -1.97 6.73
C LEU A 60 2.21 -1.68 5.34
N ILE A 61 1.89 -0.42 5.06
CA ILE A 61 1.30 0.05 3.81
C ILE A 61 2.35 0.90 3.10
N HIS A 62 2.63 0.54 1.85
CA HIS A 62 3.42 1.37 0.95
C HIS A 62 2.47 2.27 0.16
N GLU A 63 2.32 3.51 0.61
CA GLU A 63 1.29 4.45 0.15
C GLU A 63 1.24 4.62 -1.38
N ARG A 64 2.39 4.80 -2.04
CA ARG A 64 2.43 4.94 -3.52
C ARG A 64 1.86 3.71 -4.24
N ASN A 65 2.35 2.52 -3.90
CA ASN A 65 1.91 1.26 -4.52
C ASN A 65 0.45 0.95 -4.17
N PHE A 66 0.02 1.29 -2.96
CA PHE A 66 -1.36 1.14 -2.52
C PHE A 66 -2.31 2.05 -3.33
N ASN A 67 -1.93 3.31 -3.54
CA ASN A 67 -2.71 4.24 -4.36
C ASN A 67 -2.73 3.78 -5.84
N GLN A 68 -1.60 3.31 -6.38
CA GLN A 68 -1.56 2.73 -7.72
C GLN A 68 -2.46 1.51 -7.85
N TYR A 69 -2.50 0.64 -6.84
CA TYR A 69 -3.38 -0.52 -6.81
C TYR A 69 -4.87 -0.13 -6.84
N ILE A 70 -5.24 0.90 -6.07
CA ILE A 70 -6.60 1.46 -6.08
C ILE A 70 -6.94 2.02 -7.47
N LEU A 71 -6.05 2.85 -8.03
CA LEU A 71 -6.25 3.49 -9.35
C LEU A 71 -6.32 2.47 -10.50
N ALA A 72 -5.60 1.36 -10.39
CA ALA A 72 -5.68 0.24 -11.33
C ALA A 72 -7.02 -0.53 -11.23
N GLY A 73 -7.91 -0.12 -10.33
CA GLY A 73 -9.22 -0.73 -10.14
C GLY A 73 -9.20 -1.95 -9.22
N GLY A 74 -8.11 -2.17 -8.48
CA GLY A 74 -8.02 -3.27 -7.51
C GLY A 74 -9.17 -3.23 -6.51
N THR A 75 -9.65 -2.03 -6.17
CA THR A 75 -10.73 -1.82 -5.20
C THR A 75 -12.08 -1.43 -5.84
N ARG A 76 -12.36 -1.83 -7.09
CA ARG A 76 -13.65 -1.52 -7.76
C ARG A 76 -14.89 -2.04 -7.03
N ILE A 77 -14.71 -3.01 -6.13
CA ILE A 77 -15.74 -3.52 -5.25
C ILE A 77 -15.32 -3.12 -3.84
N ILE A 78 -15.72 -1.94 -3.34
CA ILE A 78 -15.65 -1.61 -1.91
C ILE A 78 -17.09 -1.40 -1.44
N GLY A 79 -17.56 -2.26 -0.54
CA GLY A 79 -18.84 -2.04 0.15
C GLY A 79 -20.09 -2.23 -0.70
N ALA A 80 -20.06 -3.02 -1.78
CA ALA A 80 -21.29 -3.42 -2.46
C ALA A 80 -22.11 -4.33 -1.55
N ILE A 81 -23.17 -3.77 -0.97
CA ILE A 81 -24.45 -4.46 -0.78
C ILE A 81 -24.79 -5.04 -2.17
N LEU A 82 -24.89 -6.37 -2.26
CA LEU A 82 -25.55 -7.06 -3.38
C LEU A 82 -27.05 -6.76 -3.33
#